data_AF-A0A969NS21-F1
#
_entry.id   AF-A0A969NS21-F1
#
_cell.length_a   1.000
_cell.length_b   1.000
_cell.length_c   1.000
_cell.angle_alpha   90.00
_cell.angle_beta   90.00
_cell.angle_gamma   90.00
#
_symmetry.space_group_name_H-M   'P 1'
#
loop_
_entity.id
_entity.type
_entity.pdbx_description
1 polymer ?
#
loop_
_entity_poly.entity_id
_entity_poly.type
_entity_poly.pdbx_seq_one_letter_code
_entity_poly.pdbx_strand_id
1 'polypeptide(L)'
;MGTASVSFLPANASRKKLILSNNTNQDLYIDFDATASVADHAIKIPKKSASGFIATYELEDYTGAVSGIWQAAGTGAALIREMIG
;
A
#
# COMPACT_ATOMS: atom_id res chain seq x y z
N MET A 1 -6.37 -11.41 -1.91
CA MET A 1 -5.39 -10.61 -2.69
C MET A 1 -4.44 -11.54 -3.45
N GLY A 2 -3.68 -11.02 -4.44
CA GLY A 2 -2.85 -11.83 -5.34
C GLY A 2 -1.53 -11.15 -5.72
N THR A 3 -0.77 -11.80 -6.61
CA THR A 3 0.57 -11.38 -7.06
C THR A 3 0.54 -10.46 -8.28
N ALA A 4 -0.60 -9.83 -8.56
CA ALA A 4 -0.70 -8.81 -9.59
C ALA A 4 -0.62 -7.44 -8.92
N SER A 5 -0.02 -6.47 -9.61
CA SER A 5 -0.09 -5.07 -9.21
C SER A 5 -1.56 -4.61 -9.21
N VAL A 6 -1.92 -3.85 -8.19
CA VAL A 6 -3.24 -3.26 -7.99
C VAL A 6 -3.08 -1.76 -7.84
N SER A 7 -3.81 -0.98 -8.66
CA SER A 7 -3.93 0.45 -8.45
C SER A 7 -4.82 0.71 -7.24
N PHE A 8 -4.29 1.41 -6.24
CA PHE A 8 -5.00 1.72 -5.01
C PHE A 8 -5.62 3.12 -5.03
N LEU A 9 -4.85 4.11 -5.48
CA LEU A 9 -5.33 5.47 -5.63
C LEU A 9 -4.76 6.07 -6.92
N PRO A 10 -5.56 6.79 -7.71
CA PRO A 10 -5.02 7.62 -8.78
C PRO A 10 -4.23 8.81 -8.21
N ALA A 11 -3.49 9.52 -9.07
CA ALA A 11 -2.92 10.80 -8.71
C ALA A 11 -4.03 11.80 -8.33
N ASN A 12 -3.82 12.58 -7.26
CA ASN A 12 -4.77 13.53 -6.72
C ASN A 12 -4.05 14.76 -6.16
N ALA A 13 -4.20 15.90 -6.82
CA ALA A 13 -3.57 17.17 -6.41
C ALA A 13 -4.12 17.72 -5.08
N SER A 14 -5.31 17.31 -4.66
CA SER A 14 -5.91 17.71 -3.37
C SER A 14 -5.46 16.83 -2.21
N ARG A 15 -4.67 15.76 -2.45
CA ARG A 15 -4.20 14.90 -1.36
C ARG A 15 -3.25 15.66 -0.43
N LYS A 16 -3.59 15.69 0.86
CA LYS A 16 -2.75 16.24 1.94
C LYS A 16 -2.05 15.16 2.73
N LYS A 17 -2.69 14.00 2.89
CA LYS A 17 -2.10 12.88 3.63
C LYS A 17 -2.62 11.54 3.14
N LEU A 18 -1.71 10.56 3.14
CA LEU A 18 -1.96 9.17 2.82
C LEU A 18 -1.60 8.31 4.03
N ILE A 19 -2.46 7.37 4.37
CA ILE A 19 -2.21 6.33 5.38
C ILE A 19 -2.43 4.96 4.70
N LEU A 20 -1.41 4.11 4.75
CA LEU A 20 -1.40 2.77 4.17
C LEU A 20 -1.13 1.75 5.27
N SER A 21 -1.98 0.75 5.44
CA SER A 21 -1.75 -0.34 6.39
C SER A 21 -1.93 -1.71 5.73
N ASN A 22 -1.14 -2.68 6.16
CA ASN A 22 -1.20 -4.04 5.62
C ASN A 22 -1.87 -5.01 6.61
N ASN A 23 -3.20 -5.15 6.53
CA ASN A 23 -3.94 -6.16 7.29
C ASN A 23 -4.08 -7.46 6.50
N THR A 24 -2.95 -7.97 6.00
CA THR A 24 -2.90 -9.25 5.29
C THR A 24 -1.90 -10.21 5.90
N ASN A 25 -1.95 -11.48 5.49
CA ASN A 25 -0.95 -12.48 5.84
C ASN A 25 0.26 -12.52 4.87
N GLN A 26 0.39 -11.53 3.99
CA GLN A 26 1.50 -11.42 3.02
C GLN A 26 2.14 -10.03 3.08
N ASP A 27 3.43 -9.95 2.78
CA ASP A 27 4.10 -8.65 2.69
C ASP A 27 3.51 -7.86 1.51
N LEU A 28 3.30 -6.56 1.72
CA LEU A 28 2.75 -5.64 0.73
C LEU A 28 3.87 -4.69 0.29
N TYR A 29 4.13 -4.69 -1.01
CA TYR A 29 5.05 -3.78 -1.66
C TYR A 29 4.23 -2.68 -2.32
N ILE A 30 4.58 -1.43 -2.07
CA ILE A 30 3.88 -0.26 -2.60
C ILE A 30 4.85 0.48 -3.50
N ASP A 31 4.30 1.00 -4.59
CA ASP A 31 4.98 1.96 -5.43
C ASP A 31 4.16 3.24 -5.56
N PHE A 32 4.89 4.33 -5.82
CA PHE A 32 4.38 5.68 -5.97
C PHE A 32 4.25 6.04 -7.45
N ASP A 33 3.78 5.04 -8.21
CA ASP A 33 3.45 5.10 -9.62
C ASP A 33 2.27 4.16 -9.96
N ALA A 34 2.06 3.91 -11.26
CA ALA A 34 0.96 3.10 -11.75
C ALA A 34 1.16 1.58 -11.60
N THR A 35 2.38 1.07 -11.35
CA THR A 35 2.65 -0.38 -11.34
C THR A 35 3.71 -0.77 -10.32
N ALA A 36 3.27 -1.38 -9.23
CA ALA A 36 4.16 -1.93 -8.23
C ALA A 36 4.84 -3.23 -8.67
N SER A 37 6.09 -3.41 -8.22
CA SER A 37 6.89 -4.62 -8.37
C SER A 37 7.41 -5.12 -7.01
N VAL A 38 7.63 -6.43 -6.88
CA VAL A 38 8.29 -6.98 -5.68
C VAL A 38 9.81 -6.71 -5.67
N ALA A 39 10.40 -6.52 -6.85
CA ALA A 39 11.84 -6.30 -7.02
C ALA A 39 12.23 -4.82 -7.04
N ASP A 40 11.30 -3.95 -7.45
CA ASP A 40 11.47 -2.51 -7.52
C ASP A 40 10.21 -1.87 -6.91
N HIS A 41 10.37 -1.25 -5.74
CA HIS A 41 9.28 -0.68 -4.96
C HIS A 41 9.79 0.45 -4.08
N ALA A 42 8.92 1.40 -3.78
CA ALA A 42 9.24 2.50 -2.87
C ALA A 42 9.25 2.06 -1.40
N ILE A 43 8.25 1.28 -0.99
CA ILE A 43 8.11 0.84 0.41
C ILE A 43 7.62 -0.60 0.51
N LYS A 44 8.04 -1.28 1.57
CA LYS A 44 7.51 -2.57 2.00
C LYS A 44 6.79 -2.42 3.34
N ILE A 45 5.51 -2.75 3.36
CA ILE A 45 4.71 -2.83 4.60
C ILE A 45 4.60 -4.32 4.98
N PRO A 46 5.24 -4.75 6.09
CA PRO A 46 5.26 -6.16 6.46
C PRO A 46 3.85 -6.68 6.73
N LYS A 47 3.65 -7.98 6.52
CA LYS A 47 2.41 -8.67 6.86
C LYS A 47 2.04 -8.48 8.32
N LYS A 48 0.75 -8.64 8.62
CA LYS A 48 0.26 -8.67 10.00
C LYS A 48 1.04 -9.70 10.80
N SER A 49 1.59 -9.26 11.92
CA SER A 49 2.41 -10.12 12.79
C SER A 49 1.56 -11.20 13.47
N ALA A 50 2.21 -12.19 14.07
CA ALA A 50 1.54 -13.24 14.83
C ALA A 50 0.73 -12.71 16.03
N SER A 51 1.13 -11.57 16.62
CA SER A 51 0.38 -10.91 17.70
C SER A 51 -0.81 -10.08 17.21
N GLY A 52 -1.03 -10.03 15.89
CA GLY A 52 -2.09 -9.24 15.28
C GLY A 52 -1.72 -7.79 15.00
N PHE A 53 -0.50 -7.34 15.31
CA PHE A 53 -0.04 -5.99 14.97
C PHE A 53 -0.06 -5.76 13.45
N ILE A 54 -0.69 -4.67 13.03
CA ILE A 54 -0.82 -4.22 11.65
C ILE A 54 0.15 -3.05 11.44
N ALA A 55 1.13 -3.22 10.56
CA ALA A 55 2.06 -2.16 10.21
C ALA A 55 1.37 -1.10 9.33
N THR A 56 1.72 0.16 9.59
CA THR A 56 1.18 1.34 8.90
C THR A 56 2.33 2.23 8.43
N TYR A 57 2.16 2.81 7.25
CA TYR A 57 3.01 3.84 6.67
C TYR A 57 2.17 5.09 6.39
N GLU A 58 2.72 6.26 6.69
CA GLU A 58 2.06 7.55 6.48
C GLU A 58 2.94 8.43 5.61
N LEU A 59 2.30 9.17 4.70
CA LEU A 59 2.98 10.10 3.80
C LEU A 59 2.19 11.41 3.71
N GLU A 60 2.89 12.53 3.86
CA GLU A 60 2.31 13.86 3.75
C GLU A 60 2.62 14.46 2.37
N ASP A 61 1.69 15.26 1.85
CA ASP A 61 1.81 16.02 0.60
C ASP A 61 2.16 15.23 -0.67
N TYR A 62 2.03 13.90 -0.66
CA TYR A 62 2.19 13.08 -1.85
C TYR A 62 0.93 13.04 -2.71
N THR A 63 1.03 13.55 -3.94
CA THR A 63 -0.11 13.71 -4.85
C THR A 63 -0.11 12.73 -6.02
N GLY A 64 0.94 11.91 -6.19
CA GLY A 64 1.04 10.96 -7.29
C GLY A 64 0.13 9.73 -7.13
N ALA A 65 0.21 8.81 -8.09
CA ALA A 65 -0.55 7.55 -8.05
C ALA A 65 0.04 6.57 -7.03
N VAL A 66 -0.79 5.71 -6.46
CA VAL A 66 -0.35 4.71 -5.49
C VAL A 66 -0.80 3.35 -5.99
N SER A 67 0.15 2.43 -6.14
CA SER A 67 -0.12 1.04 -6.49
C SER A 67 0.54 0.09 -5.51
N GLY A 68 0.10 -1.16 -5.47
CA GLY A 68 0.71 -2.17 -4.61
C GLY A 68 0.56 -3.59 -5.12
N ILE A 69 1.47 -4.45 -4.67
CA ILE A 69 1.52 -5.87 -5.00
C ILE A 69 1.84 -6.66 -3.74
N TRP A 70 1.18 -7.81 -3.56
CA TRP A 70 1.50 -8.72 -2.47
C TRP A 70 2.54 -9.74 -2.91
N GLN A 71 3.41 -10.12 -1.98
CA GLN A 71 4.45 -11.12 -2.23
C GLN A 71 3.92 -12.44 -2.79
N ALA A 72 2.73 -12.84 -2.36
CA ALA A 72 2.07 -14.07 -2.73
C ALA A 72 0.55 -13.91 -2.61
N ALA A 73 -0.21 -14.89 -3.11
CA ALA A 73 -1.64 -14.99 -2.82
C ALA A 73 -1.89 -15.23 -1.32
N GLY A 74 -3.02 -14.73 -0.80
CA GLY A 74 -3.40 -14.93 0.60
C GLY A 74 -4.74 -14.28 0.98
N THR A 75 -4.90 -13.98 2.26
CA THR A 75 -6.13 -13.42 2.85
C THR A 75 -5.93 -12.07 3.56
N GLY A 76 -7.00 -11.29 3.64
CA GLY A 76 -7.01 -9.93 4.19
C GLY A 76 -7.06 -8.86 3.11
N ALA A 77 -6.82 -7.61 3.50
CA ALA A 77 -6.75 -6.46 2.60
C ALA A 77 -5.72 -5.41 3.05
N ALA A 78 -5.27 -4.59 2.10
CA ALA A 78 -4.67 -3.30 2.42
C ALA A 78 -5.78 -2.36 2.95
N LEU A 79 -5.44 -1.52 3.92
CA LEU A 79 -6.31 -0.46 4.44
C LEU A 79 -5.70 0.86 4.00
N ILE A 80 -6.48 1.67 3.28
CA ILE A 80 -5.96 2.86 2.60
C ILE A 80 -6.87 4.03 2.93
N ARG A 81 -6.29 5.10 3.45
CA ARG A 81 -7.00 6.34 3.74
C ARG A 81 -6.30 7.52 3.08
N GLU A 82 -7.07 8.23 2.27
CA GLU A 82 -6.69 9.50 1.68
C GLU A 82 -7.38 10.64 2.44
N MET A 83 -6.63 11.67 2.81
CA MET A 83 -7.17 12.93 3.30
C MET A 83 -6.94 14.01 2.25
N ILE A 84 -8.02 14.68 1.87
CA ILE A 84 -8.03 15.73 0.85
C ILE A 84 -8.25 17.11 1.47
N GLY A 85 -7.78 18.16 0.79
CA GLY A 85 -7.98 19.55 1.18
C GLY A 85 -7.51 20.54 0.13
#